data_AF-A0A7H8HD31-F1
#
_entry.id   AF-A0A7H8HD31-F1
#
_cell.length_a   1.000
_cell.length_b   1.000
_cell.length_c   1.000
_cell.angle_alpha   90.00
_cell.angle_beta   90.00
_cell.angle_gamma   90.00
#
_symmetry.space_group_name_H-M   'P 1'
#
loop_
_entity.id
_entity.type
_entity.pdbx_description
1 polymer ?
#
loop_
_entity_poly.entity_id
_entity_poly.type
_entity_poly.pdbx_seq_one_letter_code
_entity_poly.pdbx_strand_id
1 'polypeptide(L)'
;MDSGERFNVYSPVDVPAGELPALPRVFVSHRNLDKPLAEAVTAVLARLGVHYWFDRDDRDSQAAAALGMVGDQQLVHAIERGVRHCTHLLGLLSSATAGSWWVPYEIGFSRSANIPVSYLVLPSVGSMAGLPEYVRLGANFWSADELVRWAGRLAEGRRASVAGSVVDGLTGFVPRLPPVPTVAELAARAVAAIELLATPGAWAALELTRNDRFQWLPSTGGIVRDLAYDLLAPLAFLEVAAATVSAGEEVLLRSAAAATTWHRVLAQTTPALPYEPEVEGWRYERYRNPPVHWLQGLTTGQLHERLHRFFVVDDLDGRRRLATREEFKEEFDSVLRGRIAREERSLGVLLNPLFGFTPANRPVYWRILAIQYELYHRILGITTPSRIFDDTTSALAKRLADQASVSG
;
A
#
# COMPACT_ATOMS: atom_id res chain seq x y z
N MET A 1 -33.01 -7.83 22.98
CA MET A 1 -31.74 -7.27 23.45
C MET A 1 -30.66 -8.01 22.71
N ASP A 2 -30.04 -7.32 21.77
CA ASP A 2 -29.27 -7.88 20.66
C ASP A 2 -27.88 -8.31 21.15
N SER A 3 -27.45 -9.53 20.83
CA SER A 3 -26.20 -10.13 21.30
C SER A 3 -24.93 -9.42 20.78
N GLY A 4 -25.07 -8.45 19.88
CA GLY A 4 -23.98 -7.66 19.30
C GLY A 4 -23.39 -6.58 20.22
N GLU A 5 -24.12 -6.08 21.22
CA GLU A 5 -23.60 -5.04 22.13
C GLU A 5 -22.54 -5.59 23.11
N ARG A 6 -22.57 -6.90 23.40
CA ARG A 6 -21.73 -7.51 24.45
C ARG A 6 -20.22 -7.53 24.13
N PHE A 7 -19.81 -7.38 22.87
CA PHE A 7 -18.40 -7.54 22.48
C PHE A 7 -17.67 -6.22 22.19
N ASN A 8 -18.34 -5.07 22.36
CA ASN A 8 -17.65 -3.78 22.43
C ASN A 8 -17.06 -3.50 23.83
N VAL A 9 -17.23 -4.42 24.77
CA VAL A 9 -16.81 -4.25 26.15
C VAL A 9 -15.93 -5.43 26.51
N TYR A 10 -14.70 -5.11 26.87
CA TYR A 10 -13.75 -5.91 27.63
C TYR A 10 -14.34 -7.20 28.27
N SER A 11 -13.72 -8.36 27.99
CA SER A 11 -13.95 -9.58 28.76
C SER A 11 -12.90 -9.70 29.89
N PRO A 12 -13.32 -9.83 31.16
CA PRO A 12 -12.42 -10.01 32.30
C PRO A 12 -11.78 -11.41 32.33
N VAL A 13 -12.14 -12.28 31.40
CA VAL A 13 -11.63 -13.65 31.26
C VAL A 13 -11.06 -13.83 29.86
N ASP A 14 -9.96 -14.58 29.76
CA ASP A 14 -9.43 -15.03 28.48
C ASP A 14 -10.48 -15.89 27.77
N VAL A 15 -11.00 -15.38 26.65
CA VAL A 15 -11.89 -16.13 25.77
C VAL A 15 -11.04 -16.90 24.75
N PRO A 16 -11.22 -18.21 24.59
CA PRO A 16 -10.52 -19.00 23.58
C PRO A 16 -10.74 -18.44 22.17
N ALA A 17 -9.73 -18.52 21.30
CA ALA A 17 -9.79 -17.92 19.97
C ALA A 17 -10.99 -18.39 19.11
N GLY A 18 -11.45 -19.63 19.30
CA GLY A 18 -12.61 -20.19 18.58
C GLY A 18 -13.99 -19.69 19.07
N GLU A 19 -14.04 -18.99 20.20
CA GLU A 19 -15.27 -18.43 20.79
C GLU A 19 -15.39 -16.92 20.57
N LEU A 20 -14.32 -16.28 20.10
CA LEU A 20 -14.33 -14.87 19.78
C LEU A 20 -15.18 -14.61 18.52
N PRO A 21 -15.96 -13.51 18.46
CA PRO A 21 -16.72 -13.16 17.26
C PRO A 21 -15.84 -13.03 16.03
N ALA A 22 -16.35 -13.46 14.88
CA ALA A 22 -15.66 -13.29 13.59
C ALA A 22 -15.50 -11.81 13.18
N LEU A 23 -16.23 -10.90 13.84
CA LEU A 23 -16.20 -9.47 13.51
C LEU A 23 -14.83 -8.83 13.81
N PRO A 24 -14.36 -7.93 12.92
CA PRO A 24 -13.14 -7.16 13.17
C PRO A 24 -13.20 -6.34 14.45
N ARG A 25 -12.10 -6.43 15.19
CA ARG A 25 -11.82 -5.76 16.47
C ARG A 25 -10.44 -5.11 16.42
N VAL A 26 -10.37 -3.84 16.80
CA VAL A 26 -9.15 -3.02 16.76
C VAL A 26 -8.65 -2.70 18.16
N PHE A 27 -7.44 -3.10 18.50
CA PHE A 27 -6.74 -2.63 19.69
C PHE A 27 -6.17 -1.22 19.43
N VAL A 28 -6.56 -0.22 20.22
CA VAL A 28 -6.09 1.17 20.06
C VAL A 28 -4.90 1.43 20.98
N SER A 29 -3.70 1.19 20.47
CA SER A 29 -2.43 1.42 21.16
C SER A 29 -2.06 2.90 21.08
N HIS A 30 -1.82 3.53 22.23
CA HIS A 30 -1.55 4.96 22.30
C HIS A 30 -0.77 5.30 23.58
N ARG A 31 -0.17 6.49 23.62
CA ARG A 31 0.37 7.04 24.86
C ARG A 31 -0.73 7.81 25.59
N ASN A 32 -0.68 7.89 26.92
CA ASN A 32 -1.66 8.65 27.71
C ASN A 32 -1.85 10.11 27.25
N LEU A 33 -0.80 10.76 26.72
CA LEU A 33 -0.90 12.12 26.16
C LEU A 33 -1.73 12.19 24.88
N ASP A 34 -1.84 11.08 24.14
CA ASP A 34 -2.61 10.96 22.90
C ASP A 34 -4.05 10.45 23.16
N LYS A 35 -4.48 10.38 24.44
CA LYS A 35 -5.82 9.91 24.80
C LYS A 35 -6.95 10.69 24.12
N PRO A 36 -6.92 12.03 24.00
CA PRO A 36 -7.97 12.75 23.25
C PRO A 36 -8.09 12.32 21.79
N LEU A 37 -6.97 11.98 21.15
CA LEU A 37 -6.98 11.42 19.79
C LEU A 37 -7.55 10.00 19.79
N ALA A 38 -7.17 9.16 20.75
CA ALA A 38 -7.73 7.81 20.88
C ALA A 38 -9.25 7.82 21.03
N GLU A 39 -9.79 8.80 21.77
CA GLU A 39 -11.23 9.04 21.89
C GLU A 39 -11.88 9.42 20.55
N ALA A 40 -11.25 10.31 19.77
CA ALA A 40 -11.74 10.65 18.44
C ALA A 40 -11.71 9.46 17.47
N VAL A 41 -10.65 8.65 17.52
CA VAL A 41 -10.50 7.44 16.70
C VAL A 41 -11.55 6.39 17.07
N THR A 42 -11.75 6.12 18.36
CA THR A 42 -12.76 5.14 18.81
C THR A 42 -14.18 5.58 18.47
N ALA A 43 -14.48 6.88 18.49
CA ALA A 43 -15.76 7.39 18.00
C ALA A 43 -15.99 7.10 16.50
N VAL A 44 -14.94 7.19 15.67
CA VAL A 44 -15.00 6.79 14.25
C VAL A 44 -15.27 5.29 14.12
N LEU A 45 -14.51 4.45 14.83
CA LEU A 45 -14.67 2.99 14.82
C LEU A 45 -16.08 2.58 15.25
N ALA A 46 -16.57 3.12 16.36
CA ALA A 46 -17.93 2.91 16.87
C ALA A 46 -18.98 3.27 15.82
N ARG A 47 -18.83 4.43 15.16
CA ARG A 47 -19.79 4.92 14.17
C ARG A 47 -19.85 4.04 12.91
N LEU A 48 -18.73 3.41 12.57
CA LEU A 48 -18.61 2.45 11.48
C LEU A 48 -19.05 1.03 11.88
N GLY A 49 -19.35 0.79 13.16
CA GLY A 49 -19.68 -0.54 13.67
C GLY A 49 -18.47 -1.48 13.74
N VAL A 50 -17.27 -0.91 13.78
CA VAL A 50 -16.02 -1.64 14.03
C VAL A 50 -15.82 -1.72 15.54
N HIS A 51 -15.64 -2.94 16.04
CA HIS A 51 -15.39 -3.14 17.45
C HIS A 51 -13.97 -2.68 17.81
N TYR A 52 -13.76 -2.22 19.04
CA TYR A 52 -12.45 -1.76 19.48
C TYR A 52 -12.18 -2.09 20.95
N TRP A 53 -10.91 -2.13 21.31
CA TRP A 53 -10.43 -2.18 22.69
C TRP A 53 -9.71 -0.85 23.00
N PHE A 54 -10.14 -0.21 24.08
CA PHE A 54 -9.60 1.05 24.56
C PHE A 54 -9.52 0.99 26.09
N ASP A 55 -8.33 1.23 26.64
CA ASP A 55 -8.01 1.10 28.06
C ASP A 55 -8.92 1.91 29.00
N ARG A 56 -9.41 3.07 28.55
CA ARG A 56 -10.40 3.89 29.29
C ARG A 56 -11.72 3.14 29.53
N ASP A 57 -12.08 2.21 28.65
CA ASP A 57 -13.34 1.51 28.74
C ASP A 57 -13.17 0.16 29.50
N ASP A 58 -11.94 -0.20 29.89
CA ASP A 58 -11.59 -1.35 30.73
C ASP A 58 -11.81 -1.02 32.23
N ARG A 59 -12.98 -1.43 32.74
CA ARG A 59 -13.38 -1.24 34.13
C ARG A 59 -12.52 -2.00 35.13
N ASP A 60 -11.89 -3.10 34.73
CA ASP A 60 -11.08 -3.95 35.63
C ASP A 60 -9.69 -3.36 35.80
N SER A 61 -9.09 -2.85 34.72
CA SER A 61 -7.84 -2.08 34.80
C SER A 61 -8.03 -0.81 35.64
N GLN A 62 -9.18 -0.13 35.52
CA GLN A 62 -9.52 1.03 36.35
C GLN A 62 -9.77 0.68 37.82
N ALA A 63 -10.48 -0.42 38.09
CA ALA A 63 -10.73 -0.88 39.46
C ALA A 63 -9.44 -1.33 40.16
N ALA A 64 -8.57 -2.07 39.45
CA ALA A 64 -7.29 -2.50 39.99
C ALA A 64 -6.35 -1.31 40.26
N ALA A 65 -6.31 -0.32 39.36
CA ALA A 65 -5.56 0.93 39.54
C ALA A 65 -6.09 1.77 40.72
N ALA A 66 -7.41 1.89 40.86
CA ALA A 66 -8.04 2.63 41.94
C ALA A 66 -7.81 2.01 43.33
N LEU A 67 -7.60 0.70 43.40
CA LEU A 67 -7.32 -0.01 44.65
C LEU A 67 -5.83 -0.04 45.02
N GLY A 68 -4.93 0.52 44.19
CA GLY A 68 -3.48 0.44 44.39
C GLY A 68 -2.94 -0.99 44.29
N MET A 69 -3.71 -1.90 43.69
CA MET A 69 -3.44 -3.35 43.65
C MET A 69 -2.83 -3.82 42.34
N VAL A 70 -2.53 -2.91 41.40
CA VAL A 70 -1.94 -3.30 40.11
C VAL A 70 -0.48 -3.68 40.34
N GLY A 71 -0.23 -4.96 40.60
CA GLY A 71 1.10 -5.51 40.35
C GLY A 71 1.38 -5.43 38.84
N ASP A 72 2.63 -5.15 38.47
CA ASP A 72 3.07 -5.04 37.07
C ASP A 72 2.57 -6.22 36.20
N GLN A 73 2.50 -7.42 36.78
CA GLN A 73 2.01 -8.63 36.13
C GLN A 73 0.52 -8.59 35.75
N GLN A 74 -0.35 -7.96 36.54
CA GLN A 74 -1.77 -7.86 36.24
C GLN A 74 -2.03 -6.89 35.08
N LEU A 75 -1.30 -5.76 35.05
CA LEU A 75 -1.36 -4.80 33.96
C LEU A 75 -0.89 -5.42 32.64
N VAL A 76 0.25 -6.10 32.67
CA VAL A 76 0.78 -6.80 31.50
C VAL A 76 -0.24 -7.82 30.96
N HIS A 77 -0.80 -8.66 31.83
CA HIS A 77 -1.81 -9.64 31.41
C HIS A 77 -3.09 -9.01 30.85
N ALA A 78 -3.54 -7.88 31.39
CA ALA A 78 -4.72 -7.17 30.89
C ALA A 78 -4.48 -6.64 29.46
N ILE A 79 -3.31 -6.03 29.23
CA ILE A 79 -2.90 -5.51 27.91
C ILE A 79 -2.75 -6.66 26.91
N GLU A 80 -2.01 -7.72 27.27
CA GLU A 80 -1.83 -8.89 26.40
C GLU A 80 -3.16 -9.55 26.06
N ARG A 81 -4.10 -9.62 27.00
CA ARG A 81 -5.46 -10.12 26.76
C ARG A 81 -6.21 -9.21 25.79
N GLY A 82 -6.19 -7.90 26.00
CA GLY A 82 -6.80 -6.93 25.09
C GLY A 82 -6.31 -7.09 23.66
N VAL A 83 -4.99 -7.23 23.49
CA VAL A 83 -4.37 -7.49 22.18
C VAL A 83 -4.84 -8.83 21.60
N ARG A 84 -4.79 -9.93 22.38
CA ARG A 84 -5.21 -11.27 21.93
C ARG A 84 -6.69 -11.35 21.53
N HIS A 85 -7.53 -10.50 22.10
CA HIS A 85 -8.96 -10.44 21.75
C HIS A 85 -9.25 -9.55 20.53
N CYS A 86 -8.25 -8.86 20.02
CA CYS A 86 -8.36 -8.04 18.82
C CYS A 86 -7.85 -8.78 17.58
N THR A 87 -8.40 -8.37 16.44
CA THR A 87 -7.99 -8.88 15.12
C THR A 87 -6.96 -7.99 14.45
N HIS A 88 -6.86 -6.73 14.88
CA HIS A 88 -5.98 -5.70 14.35
C HIS A 88 -5.46 -4.85 15.51
N LEU A 89 -4.28 -4.27 15.36
CA LEU A 89 -3.80 -3.19 16.22
C LEU A 89 -3.66 -1.90 15.41
N LEU A 90 -4.14 -0.79 15.99
CA LEU A 90 -3.91 0.56 15.49
C LEU A 90 -3.04 1.32 16.50
N GLY A 91 -1.82 1.66 16.11
CA GLY A 91 -0.91 2.49 16.91
C GLY A 91 -1.08 3.98 16.60
N LEU A 92 -1.26 4.81 17.62
CA LEU A 92 -1.32 6.26 17.50
C LEU A 92 0.07 6.85 17.75
N LEU A 93 0.66 7.43 16.71
CA LEU A 93 2.05 7.87 16.72
C LEU A 93 2.14 9.39 16.67
N SER A 94 2.50 9.99 17.80
CA SER A 94 2.87 11.41 17.92
C SER A 94 4.35 11.56 18.27
N SER A 95 4.86 12.79 18.32
CA SER A 95 6.21 13.05 18.85
C SER A 95 6.37 12.56 20.29
N ALA A 96 5.28 12.51 21.07
CA ALA A 96 5.29 11.97 22.41
C ALA A 96 5.41 10.43 22.41
N THR A 97 4.99 9.72 21.37
CA THR A 97 5.04 8.24 21.34
C THR A 97 6.47 7.70 21.43
N ALA A 98 7.48 8.45 20.95
CA ALA A 98 8.89 8.06 21.01
C ALA A 98 9.40 7.75 22.44
N GLY A 99 8.78 8.34 23.48
CA GLY A 99 9.11 8.08 24.88
C GLY A 99 8.25 6.99 25.54
N SER A 100 7.38 6.30 24.80
CA SER A 100 6.51 5.25 25.34
C SER A 100 7.22 3.90 25.38
N TRP A 101 7.21 3.22 26.53
CA TRP A 101 7.67 1.83 26.65
C TRP A 101 6.57 0.83 26.27
N TRP A 102 5.30 1.20 26.49
CA TRP A 102 4.15 0.32 26.26
C TRP A 102 3.79 0.17 24.79
N VAL A 103 3.79 1.27 24.02
CA VAL A 103 3.39 1.23 22.60
C VAL A 103 4.30 0.28 21.78
N PRO A 104 5.64 0.36 21.89
CA PRO A 104 6.52 -0.61 21.22
C PRO A 104 6.31 -2.06 21.70
N TYR A 105 6.06 -2.27 22.99
CA TYR A 105 5.77 -3.59 23.55
C TYR A 105 4.48 -4.18 22.95
N GLU A 106 3.39 -3.41 22.89
CA GLU A 106 2.11 -3.81 22.30
C GLU A 106 2.23 -4.13 20.80
N ILE A 107 3.00 -3.33 20.06
CA ILE A 107 3.31 -3.57 18.64
C ILE A 107 4.08 -4.89 18.48
N GLY A 108 5.10 -5.10 19.31
CA GLY A 108 5.91 -6.32 19.29
C GLY A 108 5.09 -7.57 19.61
N PHE A 109 4.25 -7.50 20.64
CA PHE A 109 3.36 -8.58 21.06
C PHE A 109 2.29 -8.90 20.01
N SER A 110 1.71 -7.88 19.37
CA SER A 110 0.76 -8.07 18.27
C SER A 110 1.41 -8.81 17.09
N ARG A 111 2.64 -8.44 16.74
CA ARG A 111 3.37 -9.09 15.64
C ARG A 111 3.73 -10.54 15.93
N SER A 112 4.17 -10.85 17.15
CA SER A 112 4.44 -12.25 17.53
C SER A 112 3.17 -13.10 17.48
N ALA A 113 2.00 -12.49 17.70
CA ALA A 113 0.69 -13.11 17.56
C ALA A 113 0.12 -13.11 16.11
N ASN A 114 0.88 -12.66 15.11
CA ASN A 114 0.41 -12.47 13.72
C ASN A 114 -0.82 -11.57 13.58
N ILE A 115 -1.01 -10.62 14.50
CA ILE A 115 -2.05 -9.59 14.41
C ILE A 115 -1.54 -8.46 13.51
N PRO A 116 -2.24 -8.11 12.42
CA PRO A 116 -1.88 -6.97 11.57
C PRO A 116 -1.81 -5.66 12.36
N VAL A 117 -0.75 -4.89 12.10
CA VAL A 117 -0.50 -3.61 12.76
C VAL A 117 -0.53 -2.48 11.73
N SER A 118 -1.38 -1.49 11.97
CA SER A 118 -1.45 -0.23 11.23
C SER A 118 -1.23 0.95 12.18
N TYR A 119 -0.97 2.13 11.63
CA TYR A 119 -0.63 3.33 12.40
C TYR A 119 -1.40 4.55 11.92
N LEU A 120 -1.83 5.40 12.84
CA LEU A 120 -2.20 6.78 12.55
C LEU A 120 -1.05 7.67 13.00
N VAL A 121 -0.41 8.35 12.04
CA VAL A 121 0.80 9.14 12.26
C VAL A 121 0.45 10.62 12.28
N LEU A 122 0.78 11.28 13.38
CA LEU A 122 0.47 12.69 13.57
C LEU A 122 1.51 13.57 12.86
N PRO A 123 1.11 14.78 12.39
CA PRO A 123 2.03 15.74 11.79
C PRO A 123 3.26 16.05 12.64
N SER A 124 3.15 15.95 13.97
CA SER A 124 4.26 16.14 14.92
C SER A 124 5.44 15.19 14.72
N VAL A 125 5.25 14.06 14.04
CA VAL A 125 6.32 13.10 13.71
C VAL A 125 7.16 13.59 12.51
N GLY A 126 6.62 14.50 11.70
CA GLY A 126 7.30 15.14 10.58
C GLY A 126 7.28 14.32 9.29
N SER A 127 7.96 13.17 9.25
CA SER A 127 8.02 12.34 8.04
C SER A 127 8.21 10.86 8.32
N MET A 128 8.03 10.04 7.29
CA MET A 128 8.31 8.59 7.31
C MET A 128 9.74 8.27 7.78
N ALA A 129 10.71 9.14 7.46
CA ALA A 129 12.10 8.96 7.87
C ALA A 129 12.30 9.15 9.40
N GLY A 130 11.37 9.83 10.08
CA GLY A 130 11.36 9.97 11.53
C GLY A 130 10.78 8.76 12.28
N LEU A 131 10.14 7.83 11.56
CA LEU A 131 9.56 6.64 12.18
C LEU A 131 10.62 5.54 12.40
N PRO A 132 10.54 4.76 13.49
CA PRO A 132 11.35 3.56 13.66
C PRO A 132 11.13 2.56 12.50
N GLU A 133 12.18 1.82 12.12
CA GLU A 133 12.14 0.90 10.97
C GLU A 133 11.02 -0.12 11.10
N TYR A 134 10.81 -0.65 12.31
CA TYR A 134 9.76 -1.61 12.56
C TYR A 134 8.37 -1.01 12.30
N VAL A 135 8.13 0.28 12.54
CA VAL A 135 6.84 0.94 12.24
C VAL A 135 6.62 1.07 10.74
N ARG A 136 7.67 1.32 9.97
CA ARG A 136 7.59 1.49 8.49
C ARG A 136 7.12 0.22 7.76
N LEU A 137 7.15 -0.93 8.44
CA LEU A 137 6.67 -2.21 7.88
C LEU A 137 5.14 -2.31 7.80
N GLY A 138 4.41 -1.58 8.65
CA GLY A 138 2.94 -1.55 8.63
C GLY A 138 2.38 -0.39 7.82
N ALA A 139 1.05 -0.34 7.66
CA ALA A 139 0.38 0.77 7.01
C ALA A 139 0.40 2.02 7.89
N ASN A 140 0.83 3.16 7.33
CA ASN A 140 0.95 4.42 8.05
C ASN A 140 -0.01 5.46 7.46
N PHE A 141 -1.13 5.71 8.13
CA PHE A 141 -2.13 6.70 7.73
C PHE A 141 -1.73 8.08 8.24
N TRP A 142 -1.80 9.09 7.39
CA TRP A 142 -1.40 10.46 7.69
C TRP A 142 -2.58 11.42 7.74
N SER A 143 -3.80 10.90 7.58
CA SER A 143 -5.02 11.69 7.47
C SER A 143 -6.25 10.98 8.02
N ALA A 144 -7.28 11.77 8.33
CA ALA A 144 -8.58 11.28 8.75
C ALA A 144 -9.24 10.44 7.65
N ASP A 145 -9.14 10.86 6.39
CA ASP A 145 -9.67 10.14 5.23
C ASP A 145 -9.11 8.72 5.11
N GLU A 146 -7.80 8.56 5.19
CA GLU A 146 -7.16 7.23 5.13
C GLU A 146 -7.61 6.31 6.27
N LEU A 147 -7.68 6.84 7.50
CA LEU A 147 -8.12 6.08 8.67
C LEU A 147 -9.59 5.63 8.52
N VAL A 148 -10.48 6.55 8.14
CA VAL A 148 -11.90 6.25 7.98
C VAL A 148 -12.11 5.22 6.88
N ARG A 149 -11.36 5.31 5.76
CA ARG A 149 -11.43 4.33 4.68
C ARG A 149 -10.91 2.95 5.13
N TRP A 150 -9.80 2.91 5.86
CA TRP A 150 -9.29 1.66 6.45
C TRP A 150 -10.31 1.02 7.39
N ALA A 151 -10.86 1.78 8.34
CA ALA A 151 -11.89 1.30 9.25
C ALA A 151 -13.16 0.86 8.51
N GLY A 152 -13.56 1.59 7.46
CA GLY A 152 -14.69 1.24 6.62
C GLY A 152 -14.52 -0.11 5.90
N ARG A 153 -13.29 -0.46 5.50
CA ARG A 153 -12.99 -1.79 4.94
C ARG A 153 -13.15 -2.90 5.99
N LEU A 154 -12.76 -2.64 7.24
CA LEU A 154 -12.97 -3.58 8.36
C LEU A 154 -14.45 -3.80 8.68
N ALA A 155 -15.34 -2.86 8.36
CA ALA A 155 -16.76 -3.00 8.61
C ALA A 155 -17.49 -3.97 7.64
N GLU A 156 -16.75 -4.64 6.74
CA GLU A 156 -17.21 -5.70 5.80
C GLU A 156 -18.53 -5.36 5.08
N GLY A 157 -18.52 -4.29 4.28
CA GLY A 157 -19.63 -3.97 3.38
C GLY A 157 -20.85 -3.30 4.03
N ARG A 158 -20.83 -3.06 5.35
CA ARG A 158 -21.72 -2.06 5.95
C ARG A 158 -21.30 -0.69 5.43
N ARG A 159 -22.01 -0.15 4.46
CA ARG A 159 -21.93 1.27 4.03
C ARG A 159 -22.43 2.17 5.17
N ALA A 160 -21.73 2.17 6.30
CA ALA A 160 -21.93 3.16 7.33
C ALA A 160 -21.28 4.45 6.82
N SER A 161 -22.09 5.42 6.43
CA SER A 161 -21.59 6.78 6.24
C SER A 161 -21.15 7.32 7.60
N VAL A 162 -19.91 7.76 7.72
CA VAL A 162 -19.46 8.53 8.88
C VAL A 162 -20.04 9.93 8.74
N ALA A 163 -20.77 10.41 9.75
CA ALA A 163 -21.26 11.78 9.74
C ALA A 163 -20.06 12.75 9.74
N GLY A 164 -20.17 13.86 8.99
CA GLY A 164 -19.10 14.85 8.90
C GLY A 164 -18.56 15.28 10.27
N SER A 165 -19.45 15.49 11.25
CA SER A 165 -19.09 15.89 12.61
C SER A 165 -18.16 14.91 13.35
N VAL A 166 -18.21 13.61 13.05
CA VAL A 166 -17.32 12.60 13.67
C VAL A 166 -15.93 12.68 13.03
N VAL A 167 -15.87 12.91 11.72
CA VAL A 167 -14.60 13.15 11.01
C VAL A 167 -13.98 14.46 11.47
N ASP A 168 -14.79 15.50 11.68
CA ASP A 168 -14.32 16.81 12.10
C ASP A 168 -13.59 16.75 13.46
N GLY A 169 -14.08 15.91 14.39
CA GLY A 169 -13.40 15.65 15.66
C GLY A 169 -11.99 15.06 15.50
N LEU A 170 -11.77 14.23 14.47
CA LEU A 170 -10.46 13.68 14.13
C LEU A 170 -9.56 14.72 13.42
N THR A 171 -10.16 15.60 12.62
CA THR A 171 -9.41 16.64 11.88
C THR A 171 -8.75 17.70 12.77
N GLY A 172 -9.13 17.76 14.05
CA GLY A 172 -8.42 18.56 15.04
C GLY A 172 -7.01 18.05 15.36
N PHE A 173 -6.71 16.79 15.02
CA PHE A 173 -5.42 16.15 15.32
C PHE A 173 -4.60 15.79 14.07
N VAL A 174 -5.27 15.39 13.00
CA VAL A 174 -4.64 14.99 11.73
C VAL A 174 -5.29 15.72 10.56
N PRO A 175 -4.56 15.95 9.45
CA PRO A 175 -5.16 16.52 8.25
C PRO A 175 -6.37 15.73 7.76
N ARG A 176 -7.35 16.41 7.14
CA ARG A 176 -8.51 15.73 6.54
C ARG A 176 -8.09 14.77 5.43
N LEU A 177 -7.27 15.27 4.50
CA LEU A 177 -6.77 14.53 3.35
C LEU A 177 -5.27 14.23 3.50
N PRO A 178 -4.78 13.15 2.89
CA PRO A 178 -3.35 12.90 2.84
C PRO A 178 -2.62 13.98 2.04
N PRO A 179 -1.31 14.19 2.27
CA PRO A 179 -0.50 15.04 1.41
C PRO A 179 -0.59 14.57 -0.05
N VAL A 180 -0.91 15.50 -0.95
CA VAL A 180 -0.95 15.22 -2.39
C VAL A 180 0.49 15.23 -2.91
N PRO A 181 0.99 14.13 -3.48
CA PRO A 181 2.34 14.09 -4.02
C PRO A 181 2.43 14.96 -5.28
N THR A 182 3.58 15.59 -5.48
CA THR A 182 3.93 16.28 -6.73
C THR A 182 4.33 15.26 -7.81
N VAL A 183 4.26 15.68 -9.07
CA VAL A 183 4.75 14.86 -10.19
C VAL A 183 6.24 14.55 -10.04
N ALA A 184 7.03 15.51 -9.57
CA ALA A 184 8.45 15.32 -9.29
C ALA A 184 8.71 14.27 -8.20
N GLU A 185 7.95 14.27 -7.10
CA GLU A 185 8.09 13.25 -6.04
C GLU A 185 7.73 11.85 -6.54
N LEU A 186 6.67 11.73 -7.35
CA LEU A 186 6.28 10.46 -7.97
C LEU A 186 7.33 9.97 -8.96
N ALA A 187 7.85 10.86 -9.81
CA ALA A 187 8.91 10.56 -10.77
C ALA A 187 10.21 10.13 -10.05
N ALA A 188 10.61 10.80 -8.98
CA ALA A 188 11.79 10.44 -8.19
C ALA A 188 11.67 9.03 -7.59
N ARG A 189 10.49 8.67 -7.06
CA ARG A 189 10.22 7.32 -6.55
C ARG A 189 10.26 6.27 -7.65
N ALA A 190 9.67 6.57 -8.81
CA ALA A 190 9.69 5.67 -9.95
C ALA A 190 11.13 5.43 -10.46
N VAL A 191 11.95 6.48 -10.53
CA VAL A 191 13.39 6.38 -10.85
C VAL A 191 14.11 5.47 -9.85
N ALA A 192 13.93 5.71 -8.55
CA ALA A 192 14.55 4.87 -7.51
C ALA A 192 14.09 3.39 -7.60
N ALA A 193 12.83 3.15 -7.94
CA ALA A 193 12.31 1.80 -8.16
C ALA A 193 12.93 1.11 -9.39
N ILE A 194 13.16 1.84 -10.48
CA ILE A 194 13.83 1.34 -11.68
C ILE A 194 15.31 1.03 -11.38
N GLU A 195 16.01 1.91 -10.66
CA GLU A 195 17.39 1.67 -10.23
C GLU A 195 17.50 0.43 -9.33
N LEU A 196 16.56 0.28 -8.38
CA LEU A 196 16.48 -0.91 -7.53
C LEU A 196 16.28 -2.18 -8.37
N LEU A 197 15.39 -2.14 -9.37
CA LEU A 197 15.17 -3.23 -10.33
C LEU A 197 16.39 -3.54 -11.20
N ALA A 198 17.39 -2.66 -11.28
CA ALA A 198 18.65 -2.96 -11.97
C ALA A 198 19.63 -3.77 -11.10
N THR A 199 19.31 -4.04 -9.83
CA THR A 199 20.22 -4.71 -8.90
C THR A 199 19.95 -6.22 -8.78
N PRO A 200 20.99 -7.06 -8.64
CA PRO A 200 20.82 -8.50 -8.38
C PRO A 200 20.02 -8.82 -7.10
N GLY A 201 20.12 -7.97 -6.08
CA GLY A 201 19.36 -8.13 -4.83
C GLY A 201 17.85 -8.03 -5.04
N ALA A 202 17.40 -7.09 -5.87
CA ALA A 202 15.98 -7.00 -6.23
C ALA A 202 15.52 -8.21 -7.06
N TRP A 203 16.35 -8.73 -7.96
CA TRP A 203 16.03 -9.91 -8.76
C TRP A 203 15.81 -11.15 -7.90
N ALA A 204 16.66 -11.35 -6.88
CA ALA A 204 16.51 -12.43 -5.92
C ALA A 204 15.20 -12.30 -5.11
N ALA A 205 14.85 -11.07 -4.71
CA ALA A 205 13.61 -10.81 -3.97
C ALA A 205 12.33 -10.96 -4.82
N LEU A 206 12.46 -10.86 -6.15
CA LEU A 206 11.37 -11.04 -7.12
C LEU A 206 11.34 -12.44 -7.73
N GLU A 207 12.24 -13.34 -7.32
CA GLU A 207 12.28 -14.70 -7.86
C GLU A 207 10.93 -15.39 -7.65
N LEU A 208 10.44 -16.06 -8.70
CA LEU A 208 9.18 -16.79 -8.63
C LEU A 208 9.30 -17.89 -7.58
N THR A 209 8.44 -17.87 -6.57
CA THR A 209 8.27 -19.02 -5.67
C THR A 209 7.79 -20.20 -6.52
N ARG A 210 8.66 -21.18 -6.73
CA ARG A 210 8.31 -22.43 -7.42
C ARG A 210 7.35 -23.19 -6.53
N ASN A 211 6.05 -22.98 -6.70
CA ASN A 211 5.05 -23.89 -6.16
C ASN A 211 4.35 -24.64 -7.28
N ASP A 212 4.02 -25.90 -7.00
CA ASP A 212 3.39 -26.83 -7.95
C ASP A 212 1.97 -26.39 -8.36
N ARG A 213 1.47 -25.29 -7.79
CA ARG A 213 0.15 -24.72 -8.04
C ARG A 213 0.19 -23.56 -9.04
N PHE A 214 1.36 -23.20 -9.56
CA PHE A 214 1.53 -22.03 -10.45
C PHE A 214 0.96 -20.74 -9.84
N GLN A 215 0.97 -20.61 -8.50
CA GLN A 215 0.58 -19.36 -7.85
C GLN A 215 1.74 -18.39 -7.99
N TRP A 216 1.63 -17.51 -8.97
CA TRP A 216 2.61 -16.47 -9.26
C TRP A 216 2.56 -15.26 -8.31
N LEU A 217 1.49 -15.13 -7.52
CA LEU A 217 1.35 -14.07 -6.53
C LEU A 217 2.02 -14.56 -5.25
N PRO A 218 2.97 -13.80 -4.68
CA PRO A 218 3.59 -14.16 -3.42
C PRO A 218 2.54 -14.17 -2.32
N SER A 219 2.76 -14.98 -1.28
CA SER A 219 1.88 -15.03 -0.10
C SER A 219 1.91 -13.73 0.72
N THR A 220 2.90 -12.87 0.48
CA THR A 220 3.03 -11.53 1.06
C THR A 220 3.42 -10.53 -0.01
N GLY A 221 2.93 -9.30 0.05
CA GLY A 221 3.19 -8.29 -0.98
C GLY A 221 4.65 -7.87 -1.10
N GLY A 222 5.45 -8.00 -0.02
CA GLY A 222 6.90 -7.79 -0.03
C GLY A 222 7.35 -6.54 -0.81
N ILE A 223 8.51 -6.65 -1.47
CA ILE A 223 9.07 -5.60 -2.32
C ILE A 223 8.24 -5.36 -3.60
N VAL A 224 7.53 -6.39 -4.10
CA VAL A 224 6.79 -6.29 -5.38
C VAL A 224 5.65 -5.28 -5.29
N ARG A 225 4.96 -5.22 -4.15
CA ARG A 225 3.91 -4.25 -3.86
C ARG A 225 4.45 -2.82 -3.86
N ASP A 226 5.59 -2.61 -3.22
CA ASP A 226 6.24 -1.31 -3.17
C ASP A 226 6.71 -0.84 -4.55
N LEU A 227 7.37 -1.72 -5.30
CA LEU A 227 7.78 -1.47 -6.69
C LEU A 227 6.59 -1.17 -7.60
N ALA A 228 5.51 -1.93 -7.48
CA ALA A 228 4.30 -1.72 -8.28
C ALA A 228 3.70 -0.34 -8.03
N TYR A 229 3.62 0.09 -6.76
CA TYR A 229 3.13 1.42 -6.46
C TYR A 229 4.05 2.49 -7.04
N ASP A 230 5.35 2.40 -6.76
CA ASP A 230 6.32 3.43 -7.16
C ASP A 230 6.41 3.59 -8.68
N LEU A 231 6.24 2.51 -9.46
CA LEU A 231 6.28 2.54 -10.93
C LEU A 231 4.98 3.04 -11.58
N LEU A 232 3.82 2.75 -10.98
CA LEU A 232 2.50 2.97 -11.61
C LEU A 232 1.77 4.21 -11.06
N ALA A 233 2.10 4.67 -9.86
CA ALA A 233 1.51 5.86 -9.26
C ALA A 233 1.64 7.13 -10.13
N PRO A 234 2.77 7.41 -10.80
CA PRO A 234 2.85 8.55 -11.73
C PRO A 234 1.80 8.48 -12.85
N LEU A 235 1.54 7.27 -13.36
CA LEU A 235 0.58 7.05 -14.44
C LEU A 235 -0.86 7.22 -13.97
N ALA A 236 -1.18 6.72 -12.77
CA ALA A 236 -2.50 6.92 -12.17
C ALA A 236 -2.75 8.39 -11.78
N PHE A 237 -1.71 9.11 -11.36
CA PHE A 237 -1.83 10.52 -10.98
C PHE A 237 -2.33 11.38 -12.14
N LEU A 238 -1.88 11.09 -13.36
CA LEU A 238 -2.37 11.73 -14.59
C LEU A 238 -3.91 11.63 -14.74
N GLU A 239 -4.54 10.55 -14.29
CA GLU A 239 -5.99 10.35 -14.45
C GLU A 239 -6.84 11.19 -13.47
N VAL A 240 -6.26 11.58 -12.33
CA VAL A 240 -6.98 12.22 -11.21
C VAL A 240 -6.56 13.66 -10.96
N ALA A 241 -5.37 14.06 -11.41
CA ALA A 241 -4.75 15.34 -11.09
C ALA A 241 -4.46 16.19 -12.33
N ALA A 242 -5.16 15.94 -13.45
CA ALA A 242 -4.93 16.65 -14.71
C ALA A 242 -4.95 18.19 -14.58
N ALA A 243 -5.71 18.74 -13.64
CA ALA A 243 -5.78 20.19 -13.42
C ALA A 243 -4.54 20.79 -12.71
N THR A 244 -3.73 19.96 -12.03
CA THR A 244 -2.56 20.41 -11.26
C THR A 244 -1.22 20.07 -11.92
N VAL A 245 -1.26 19.31 -13.00
CA VAL A 245 -0.07 18.90 -13.77
C VAL A 245 0.21 19.97 -14.84
N SER A 246 1.47 20.40 -14.97
CA SER A 246 1.82 21.32 -16.06
C SER A 246 1.72 20.63 -17.42
N ALA A 247 1.46 21.37 -18.49
CA ALA A 247 1.32 20.78 -19.84
C ALA A 247 2.56 19.93 -20.24
N GLY A 248 3.77 20.38 -19.87
CA GLY A 248 5.00 19.62 -20.14
C GLY A 248 5.08 18.30 -19.35
N GLU A 249 4.75 18.33 -18.06
CA GLU A 249 4.68 17.10 -17.24
C GLU A 249 3.60 16.15 -17.75
N GLU A 250 2.45 16.68 -18.20
CA GLU A 250 1.34 15.89 -18.74
C GLU A 250 1.78 15.11 -19.99
N VAL A 251 2.46 15.77 -20.93
CA VAL A 251 3.01 15.12 -22.13
C VAL A 251 3.99 14.01 -21.77
N LEU A 252 4.88 14.25 -20.80
CA LEU A 252 5.85 13.25 -20.34
C LEU A 252 5.16 12.05 -19.65
N LEU A 253 4.18 12.28 -18.79
CA LEU A 253 3.42 11.20 -18.13
C LEU A 253 2.56 10.40 -19.12
N ARG A 254 1.92 11.06 -20.09
CA ARG A 254 1.18 10.38 -21.18
C ARG A 254 2.11 9.48 -22.00
N SER A 255 3.32 9.97 -22.29
CA SER A 255 4.35 9.20 -22.98
C SER A 255 4.83 7.99 -22.18
N ALA A 256 4.98 8.15 -20.86
CA ALA A 256 5.35 7.07 -19.95
C ALA A 256 4.25 5.98 -19.87
N ALA A 257 2.98 6.38 -19.86
CA ALA A 257 1.85 5.46 -19.93
C ALA A 257 1.78 4.76 -21.29
N ALA A 258 2.01 5.51 -22.38
CA ALA A 258 2.03 4.95 -23.73
C ALA A 258 3.09 3.86 -23.88
N ALA A 259 4.29 4.06 -23.31
CA ALA A 259 5.35 3.05 -23.32
C ALA A 259 4.88 1.70 -22.72
N THR A 260 4.14 1.72 -21.59
CA THR A 260 3.55 0.51 -20.99
C THR A 260 2.57 -0.20 -21.94
N THR A 261 1.92 0.57 -22.82
CA THR A 261 0.94 0.05 -23.78
C THR A 261 1.51 -0.36 -25.13
N TRP A 262 2.71 0.14 -25.47
CA TRP A 262 3.37 -0.11 -26.75
C TRP A 262 4.31 -1.31 -26.73
N HIS A 263 4.16 -2.20 -25.75
CA HIS A 263 5.09 -3.32 -25.55
C HIS A 263 5.35 -4.17 -26.82
N ARG A 264 4.36 -4.36 -27.70
CA ARG A 264 4.56 -5.07 -29.00
C ARG A 264 5.40 -4.26 -29.98
N VAL A 265 5.14 -2.96 -30.09
CA VAL A 265 5.93 -2.05 -30.94
C VAL A 265 7.36 -1.99 -30.44
N LEU A 266 7.54 -1.87 -29.12
CA LEU A 266 8.86 -1.87 -28.48
C LEU A 266 9.64 -3.17 -28.69
N ALA A 267 8.96 -4.32 -28.75
CA ALA A 267 9.59 -5.59 -29.11
C ALA A 267 10.06 -5.61 -30.57
N GLN A 268 9.34 -4.98 -31.49
CA GLN A 268 9.68 -4.93 -32.92
C GLN A 268 10.77 -3.90 -33.24
N THR A 269 10.98 -2.90 -32.37
CA THR A 269 12.00 -1.87 -32.60
C THR A 269 13.40 -2.46 -32.57
N THR A 270 14.25 -2.04 -33.52
CA THR A 270 15.63 -2.52 -33.65
C THR A 270 16.47 -2.30 -32.38
N PRO A 271 17.19 -3.33 -31.88
CA PRO A 271 17.16 -4.72 -32.37
C PRO A 271 15.85 -5.41 -32.00
N ALA A 272 15.20 -6.10 -32.93
CA ALA A 272 13.93 -6.77 -32.64
C ALA A 272 14.14 -7.87 -31.59
N LEU A 273 13.17 -8.00 -30.66
CA LEU A 273 13.12 -9.02 -29.62
C LEU A 273 12.00 -10.02 -29.96
N PRO A 274 12.25 -11.34 -29.85
CA PRO A 274 11.18 -12.32 -29.94
C PRO A 274 10.18 -12.10 -28.80
N TYR A 275 8.90 -11.90 -29.13
CA TYR A 275 7.86 -11.57 -28.15
C TYR A 275 6.47 -12.03 -28.61
N GLU A 276 6.01 -13.13 -28.03
CA GLU A 276 4.77 -13.85 -28.36
C GLU A 276 4.03 -14.26 -27.09
N PRO A 277 3.41 -13.29 -26.36
CA PRO A 277 2.79 -13.56 -25.06
C PRO A 277 1.44 -14.32 -25.14
N GLU A 278 0.89 -14.48 -26.34
CA GLU A 278 -0.42 -15.08 -26.64
C GLU A 278 -0.27 -16.44 -27.35
N VAL A 279 0.56 -17.31 -26.80
CA VAL A 279 0.77 -18.67 -27.30
C VAL A 279 -0.22 -19.67 -26.67
N GLU A 280 -0.60 -20.71 -27.39
CA GLU A 280 -1.34 -21.82 -26.79
C GLU A 280 -0.50 -22.47 -25.67
N GLY A 281 -1.13 -22.83 -24.55
CA GLY A 281 -0.38 -23.35 -23.39
C GLY A 281 0.54 -22.30 -22.73
N TRP A 282 0.27 -20.99 -22.91
CA TRP A 282 1.08 -19.88 -22.42
C TRP A 282 1.58 -20.03 -20.98
N ARG A 283 0.82 -20.71 -20.10
CA ARG A 283 1.25 -20.96 -18.72
C ARG A 283 2.58 -21.70 -18.67
N TYR A 284 2.70 -22.79 -19.42
CA TYR A 284 3.92 -23.59 -19.46
C TYR A 284 5.05 -22.85 -20.18
N GLU A 285 4.74 -22.25 -21.34
CA GLU A 285 5.72 -21.55 -22.15
C GLU A 285 6.31 -20.30 -21.45
N ARG A 286 5.54 -19.66 -20.55
CA ARG A 286 6.05 -18.58 -19.70
C ARG A 286 7.19 -19.01 -18.78
N TYR A 287 7.16 -20.22 -18.24
CA TYR A 287 8.27 -20.72 -17.41
C TYR A 287 9.43 -21.26 -18.26
N ARG A 288 9.12 -21.82 -19.42
CA ARG A 288 10.13 -22.41 -20.32
C ARG A 288 10.96 -21.35 -21.04
N ASN A 289 10.32 -20.31 -21.57
CA ASN A 289 10.98 -19.21 -22.27
C ASN A 289 10.34 -17.86 -21.89
N PRO A 290 10.58 -17.38 -20.65
CA PRO A 290 9.99 -16.15 -20.13
C PRO A 290 10.22 -14.90 -21.01
N PRO A 291 11.41 -14.66 -21.62
CA PRO A 291 11.65 -13.49 -22.46
C PRO A 291 10.64 -13.33 -23.61
N VAL A 292 10.17 -14.45 -24.16
CA VAL A 292 9.29 -14.49 -25.34
C VAL A 292 7.81 -14.52 -24.95
N HIS A 293 7.43 -15.37 -23.98
CA HIS A 293 6.01 -15.69 -23.76
C HIS A 293 5.38 -15.00 -22.54
N TRP A 294 6.17 -14.29 -21.73
CA TRP A 294 5.61 -13.52 -20.61
C TRP A 294 5.01 -12.21 -21.10
N LEU A 295 3.80 -11.89 -20.64
CA LEU A 295 3.20 -10.58 -20.90
C LEU A 295 3.96 -9.50 -20.12
N GLN A 296 4.62 -8.61 -20.86
CA GLN A 296 5.57 -7.60 -20.33
C GLN A 296 5.04 -6.17 -20.41
N GLY A 297 3.81 -5.98 -20.86
CA GLY A 297 3.11 -4.69 -20.86
C GLY A 297 1.61 -4.92 -20.76
N LEU A 298 0.82 -3.88 -21.02
CA LEU A 298 -0.65 -3.94 -20.91
C LEU A 298 -1.28 -3.36 -22.17
N THR A 299 -2.50 -3.75 -22.51
CA THR A 299 -3.29 -2.94 -23.44
C THR A 299 -3.72 -1.63 -22.77
N THR A 300 -4.07 -0.61 -23.55
CA THR A 300 -4.56 0.68 -23.00
C THR A 300 -5.76 0.48 -22.08
N GLY A 301 -6.73 -0.36 -22.47
CA GLY A 301 -7.89 -0.68 -21.64
C GLY A 301 -7.51 -1.40 -20.35
N GLN A 302 -6.58 -2.35 -20.41
CA GLN A 302 -6.10 -3.06 -19.22
C GLN A 302 -5.38 -2.13 -18.23
N LEU A 303 -4.54 -1.22 -18.74
CA LEU A 303 -3.83 -0.24 -17.92
C LEU A 303 -4.85 0.68 -17.22
N HIS A 304 -5.73 1.32 -17.97
CA HIS A 304 -6.73 2.24 -17.43
C HIS A 304 -7.63 1.58 -16.38
N GLU A 305 -8.18 0.40 -16.67
CA GLU A 305 -9.04 -0.35 -15.73
C GLU A 305 -8.31 -0.63 -14.40
N ARG A 306 -7.03 -0.98 -14.46
CA ARG A 306 -6.25 -1.37 -13.26
C ARG A 306 -5.74 -0.17 -12.48
N LEU A 307 -5.31 0.90 -13.15
CA LEU A 307 -4.98 2.16 -12.48
C LEU A 307 -6.22 2.68 -11.74
N HIS A 308 -7.37 2.73 -12.39
CA HIS A 308 -8.60 3.16 -11.73
C HIS A 308 -9.01 2.23 -10.58
N ARG A 309 -8.81 0.91 -10.71
CA ARG A 309 -9.19 -0.05 -9.67
C ARG A 309 -8.32 0.00 -8.42
N PHE A 310 -7.00 0.17 -8.57
CA PHE A 310 -6.04 -0.01 -7.49
C PHE A 310 -5.38 1.29 -7.01
N PHE A 311 -5.33 2.31 -7.87
CA PHE A 311 -4.63 3.57 -7.60
C PHE A 311 -5.56 4.77 -7.50
N VAL A 312 -6.83 4.65 -7.87
CA VAL A 312 -7.81 5.74 -7.76
C VAL A 312 -8.79 5.41 -6.66
N VAL A 313 -8.95 6.36 -5.74
CA VAL A 313 -9.90 6.27 -4.62
C VAL A 313 -10.70 7.55 -4.51
N ASP A 314 -11.93 7.43 -4.03
CA ASP A 314 -12.74 8.60 -3.66
C ASP A 314 -12.35 9.07 -2.26
N ASP A 315 -12.18 10.37 -2.03
CA ASP A 315 -12.10 10.91 -0.68
C ASP A 315 -13.47 10.86 0.03
N LEU A 316 -13.51 11.24 1.31
CA LEU A 316 -14.75 11.30 2.09
C LEU A 316 -15.80 12.28 1.50
N ASP A 317 -15.40 13.18 0.61
CA ASP A 317 -16.27 14.13 -0.09
C ASP A 317 -16.68 13.60 -1.49
N GLY A 318 -16.28 12.38 -1.86
CA GLY A 318 -16.58 11.75 -3.15
C GLY A 318 -15.71 12.22 -4.31
N ARG A 319 -14.62 12.96 -4.05
CA ARG A 319 -13.69 13.42 -5.09
C ARG A 319 -12.62 12.36 -5.32
N ARG A 320 -12.35 12.06 -6.59
CA ARG A 320 -11.30 11.12 -6.97
C ARG A 320 -9.92 11.71 -6.66
N ARG A 321 -9.06 10.89 -6.08
CA ARG A 321 -7.64 11.19 -5.83
C ARG A 321 -6.79 9.95 -6.05
N LEU A 322 -5.49 10.14 -6.08
CA LEU A 322 -4.52 9.05 -6.05
C LEU A 322 -4.59 8.38 -4.67
N ALA A 323 -4.70 7.06 -4.65
CA ALA A 323 -4.55 6.24 -3.46
C ALA A 323 -3.16 6.47 -2.87
N THR A 324 -3.03 6.59 -1.56
CA THR A 324 -1.69 6.66 -0.96
C THR A 324 -0.97 5.32 -1.09
N ARG A 325 0.35 5.33 -0.89
CA ARG A 325 1.14 4.08 -0.86
C ARG A 325 0.55 3.09 0.13
N GLU A 326 0.12 3.57 1.30
CA GLU A 326 -0.39 2.72 2.37
C GLU A 326 -1.79 2.19 2.08
N GLU A 327 -2.66 2.98 1.44
CA GLU A 327 -3.95 2.48 0.93
C GLU A 327 -3.78 1.41 -0.14
N PHE A 328 -2.86 1.61 -1.09
CA PHE A 328 -2.54 0.60 -2.10
C PHE A 328 -2.02 -0.68 -1.45
N LYS A 329 -1.16 -0.56 -0.44
CA LYS A 329 -0.62 -1.74 0.26
C LYS A 329 -1.70 -2.54 0.96
N GLU A 330 -2.62 -1.86 1.66
CA GLU A 330 -3.76 -2.49 2.32
C GLU A 330 -4.69 -3.16 1.30
N GLU A 331 -4.97 -2.51 0.18
CA GLU A 331 -5.78 -3.08 -0.90
C GLU A 331 -5.09 -4.30 -1.52
N PHE A 332 -3.80 -4.22 -1.77
CA PHE A 332 -2.99 -5.32 -2.28
C PHE A 332 -3.06 -6.53 -1.35
N ASP A 333 -2.82 -6.33 -0.05
CA ASP A 333 -2.86 -7.39 0.95
C ASP A 333 -4.29 -7.93 1.16
N SER A 334 -5.30 -7.07 0.99
CA SER A 334 -6.70 -7.46 1.00
C SER A 334 -7.03 -8.37 -0.17
N VAL A 335 -6.55 -8.06 -1.38
CA VAL A 335 -6.74 -8.92 -2.57
C VAL A 335 -6.01 -10.25 -2.43
N LEU A 336 -4.81 -10.28 -1.83
CA LEU A 336 -4.09 -11.54 -1.61
C LEU A 336 -4.76 -12.44 -0.54
N ARG A 337 -5.37 -11.83 0.48
CA ARG A 337 -6.10 -12.57 1.52
C ARG A 337 -7.52 -12.94 1.08
N GLY A 338 -8.13 -12.05 0.30
CA GLY A 338 -9.49 -12.15 -0.21
C GLY A 338 -9.53 -13.14 -1.37
N ARG A 339 -10.23 -14.26 -1.17
CA ARG A 339 -10.34 -15.34 -2.16
C ARG A 339 -11.21 -15.00 -3.39
N ILE A 340 -11.22 -13.74 -3.82
CA ILE A 340 -11.97 -13.27 -4.99
C ILE A 340 -11.06 -13.42 -6.21
N ALA A 341 -11.16 -14.57 -6.88
CA ALA A 341 -10.31 -14.93 -8.01
C ALA A 341 -10.28 -13.90 -9.16
N ARG A 342 -11.31 -13.06 -9.31
CA ARG A 342 -11.32 -11.96 -10.29
C ARG A 342 -10.33 -10.86 -9.92
N GLU A 343 -10.32 -10.44 -8.66
CA GLU A 343 -9.44 -9.38 -8.15
C GLU A 343 -7.98 -9.83 -8.18
N GLU A 344 -7.72 -11.06 -7.72
CA GLU A 344 -6.40 -11.68 -7.78
C GLU A 344 -5.85 -11.73 -9.21
N ARG A 345 -6.68 -12.08 -10.20
CA ARG A 345 -6.28 -12.06 -11.62
C ARG A 345 -6.04 -10.65 -12.13
N SER A 346 -6.85 -9.67 -11.73
CA SER A 346 -6.68 -8.27 -12.13
C SER A 346 -5.34 -7.73 -11.63
N LEU A 347 -5.06 -7.93 -10.34
CA LEU A 347 -3.80 -7.56 -9.70
C LEU A 347 -2.62 -8.34 -10.31
N GLY A 348 -2.76 -9.65 -10.53
CA GLY A 348 -1.73 -10.48 -11.16
C GLY A 348 -1.34 -9.97 -12.55
N VAL A 349 -2.31 -9.55 -13.38
CA VAL A 349 -2.02 -8.95 -14.69
C VAL A 349 -1.24 -7.64 -14.55
N LEU A 350 -1.56 -6.81 -13.57
CA LEU A 350 -0.85 -5.55 -13.30
C LEU A 350 0.61 -5.79 -12.91
N LEU A 351 0.86 -6.83 -12.13
CA LEU A 351 2.17 -7.16 -11.55
C LEU A 351 3.00 -8.12 -12.41
N ASN A 352 2.41 -8.70 -13.45
CA ASN A 352 3.05 -9.71 -14.30
C ASN A 352 4.49 -9.40 -14.71
N PRO A 353 4.83 -8.16 -15.12
CA PRO A 353 6.18 -7.86 -15.53
C PRO A 353 7.22 -7.91 -14.39
N LEU A 354 6.79 -7.74 -13.13
CA LEU A 354 7.67 -7.72 -11.96
C LEU A 354 8.03 -9.11 -11.44
N PHE A 355 7.17 -10.12 -11.63
CA PHE A 355 7.45 -11.47 -11.13
C PHE A 355 8.57 -12.13 -11.92
N GLY A 356 9.60 -12.62 -11.21
CA GLY A 356 10.79 -13.22 -11.82
C GLY A 356 11.57 -12.23 -12.69
N PHE A 357 11.46 -10.93 -12.41
CA PHE A 357 12.06 -9.90 -13.22
C PHE A 357 13.58 -9.99 -13.20
N THR A 358 14.15 -10.06 -14.40
CA THR A 358 15.52 -9.68 -14.73
C THR A 358 15.47 -9.00 -16.10
N PRO A 359 16.44 -8.15 -16.46
CA PRO A 359 16.52 -7.60 -17.82
C PRO A 359 16.51 -8.68 -18.91
N ALA A 360 17.14 -9.84 -18.64
CA ALA A 360 17.16 -10.97 -19.55
C ALA A 360 15.79 -11.67 -19.68
N ASN A 361 15.07 -11.86 -18.58
CA ASN A 361 13.77 -12.54 -18.57
C ASN A 361 12.61 -11.64 -19.00
N ARG A 362 12.79 -10.33 -18.94
CA ARG A 362 11.77 -9.31 -19.23
C ARG A 362 12.34 -8.20 -20.14
N PRO A 363 12.91 -8.53 -21.31
CA PRO A 363 13.65 -7.55 -22.13
C PRO A 363 12.75 -6.48 -22.76
N VAL A 364 11.48 -6.79 -23.03
CA VAL A 364 10.49 -5.81 -23.51
C VAL A 364 10.08 -4.87 -22.38
N TYR A 365 9.83 -5.39 -21.18
CA TYR A 365 9.55 -4.55 -20.02
C TYR A 365 10.77 -3.69 -19.64
N TRP A 366 11.98 -4.21 -19.83
CA TRP A 366 13.22 -3.44 -19.63
C TRP A 366 13.30 -2.22 -20.55
N ARG A 367 12.86 -2.34 -21.80
CA ARG A 367 12.72 -1.18 -22.71
C ARG A 367 11.66 -0.18 -22.24
N ILE A 368 10.54 -0.67 -21.69
CA ILE A 368 9.50 0.20 -21.11
C ILE A 368 10.10 1.00 -19.95
N LEU A 369 10.78 0.33 -19.01
CA LEU A 369 11.42 0.98 -17.88
C LEU A 369 12.49 1.98 -18.33
N ALA A 370 13.27 1.69 -19.37
CA ALA A 370 14.24 2.62 -19.93
C ALA A 370 13.60 3.90 -20.46
N ILE A 371 12.50 3.79 -21.22
CA ILE A 371 11.76 4.96 -21.71
C ILE A 371 11.17 5.76 -20.54
N GLN A 372 10.55 5.09 -19.58
CA GLN A 372 9.98 5.74 -18.40
C GLN A 372 11.06 6.45 -17.59
N TYR A 373 12.23 5.82 -17.40
CA TYR A 373 13.37 6.41 -16.71
C TYR A 373 13.82 7.72 -17.36
N GLU A 374 14.00 7.73 -18.68
CA GLU A 374 14.38 8.95 -19.43
C GLU A 374 13.32 10.06 -19.31
N LEU A 375 12.03 9.71 -19.37
CA LEU A 375 10.93 10.67 -19.23
C LEU A 375 10.87 11.24 -17.81
N TYR A 376 11.05 10.41 -16.78
CA TYR A 376 11.06 10.84 -15.38
C TYR A 376 12.29 11.69 -15.06
N HIS A 377 13.46 11.39 -15.63
CA HIS A 377 14.65 12.26 -15.50
C HIS A 377 14.41 13.66 -16.08
N ARG A 378 13.67 13.78 -17.20
CA ARG A 378 13.27 15.09 -17.75
C ARG A 378 12.35 15.86 -16.80
N ILE A 379 11.37 15.19 -16.19
CA ILE A 379 10.51 15.79 -15.16
C ILE A 379 11.37 16.33 -14.00
N LEU A 380 12.38 15.57 -13.60
CA LEU A 380 13.30 15.94 -12.50
C LEU A 380 14.37 16.96 -12.89
N GLY A 381 14.46 17.34 -14.18
CA GLY A 381 15.53 18.22 -14.68
C GLY A 381 16.94 17.59 -14.63
N ILE A 382 17.04 16.27 -14.57
CA ILE A 382 18.31 15.54 -14.53
C ILE A 382 18.76 15.24 -15.96
N THR A 383 19.99 15.65 -16.30
CA THR A 383 20.56 15.50 -17.65
C THR A 383 21.69 14.46 -17.72
N THR A 384 22.09 13.91 -16.58
CA THR A 384 23.19 12.94 -16.50
C THR A 384 22.77 11.64 -17.17
N PRO A 385 23.58 11.09 -18.11
CA PRO A 385 23.29 9.83 -18.75
C PRO A 385 23.13 8.70 -17.73
N SER A 386 22.07 7.91 -17.89
CA SER A 386 21.87 6.69 -17.13
C SER A 386 23.00 5.70 -17.36
N ARG A 387 23.49 5.07 -16.28
CA ARG A 387 24.47 3.96 -16.36
C ARG A 387 23.82 2.59 -16.12
N ILE A 388 22.51 2.54 -15.89
CA ILE A 388 21.81 1.29 -15.56
C ILE A 388 21.38 0.51 -16.81
N PHE A 389 21.22 1.16 -17.96
CA PHE A 389 20.85 0.54 -19.24
C PHE A 389 22.06 0.41 -20.16
N ASP A 390 22.11 -0.64 -20.98
CA ASP A 390 23.11 -0.75 -22.04
C ASP A 390 22.96 0.38 -23.09
N ASP A 391 24.00 0.62 -23.89
CA ASP A 391 24.03 1.71 -24.87
C ASP A 391 22.88 1.62 -25.90
N THR A 392 22.49 0.40 -26.29
CA THR A 392 21.45 0.18 -27.29
C THR A 392 20.07 0.53 -26.72
N THR A 393 19.79 0.06 -25.51
CA THR A 393 18.55 0.34 -24.77
C THR A 393 18.45 1.82 -24.43
N SER A 394 19.54 2.46 -24.00
CA SER A 394 19.62 3.89 -23.71
C SER A 394 19.35 4.74 -24.95
N ALA A 395 20.02 4.45 -26.07
CA ALA A 395 19.83 5.18 -27.32
C ALA A 395 18.38 5.04 -27.85
N LEU A 396 17.81 3.84 -27.73
CA LEU A 396 16.41 3.59 -28.07
C LEU A 396 15.46 4.42 -27.20
N ALA A 397 15.64 4.36 -25.89
CA ALA A 397 14.80 5.05 -24.92
C ALA A 397 14.81 6.57 -25.15
N LYS A 398 16.00 7.15 -25.33
CA LYS A 398 16.18 8.57 -25.63
C LYS A 398 15.45 8.98 -26.91
N ARG A 399 15.64 8.23 -28.00
CA ARG A 399 14.99 8.51 -29.30
C ARG A 399 13.46 8.48 -29.18
N LEU A 400 12.91 7.48 -28.49
CA LEU A 400 11.46 7.36 -28.32
C LEU A 400 10.89 8.42 -27.37
N ALA A 401 11.62 8.76 -26.30
CA ALA A 401 11.26 9.85 -25.42
C ALA A 401 11.26 11.21 -26.15
N ASP A 402 12.25 11.46 -27.01
CA ASP A 402 12.33 12.67 -27.84
C ASP A 402 11.16 12.78 -28.81
N GLN A 403 10.78 11.68 -29.48
CA GLN A 403 9.63 11.66 -30.38
C GLN A 403 8.31 11.96 -29.65
N ALA A 404 8.17 11.44 -28.43
CA ALA A 404 6.98 11.61 -27.63
C ALA A 404 6.84 13.06 -27.12
N SER A 405 7.96 13.73 -26.80
CA SER A 405 7.98 15.15 -26.41
C SER A 405 7.63 16.13 -27.55
N VAL A 406 7.72 15.72 -28.82
CA VAL A 406 7.41 16.57 -29.98
C VAL A 406 5.96 16.44 -30.45
N SER A 407 5.28 15.34 -30.09
CA SER A 407 3.96 14.98 -30.61
C SER A 407 2.78 15.35 -29.71
N GLY A 408 3.05 15.83 -28.49
CA GLY A 408 2.06 16.32 -27.53
C GLY A 408 2.28 17.79 -27.25
#